data_AF-A0A1E5GVT9-F1
#
_entry.id   AF-A0A1E5GVT9-F1
#
_cell.length_a   1.000
_cell.length_b   1.000
_cell.length_c   1.000
_cell.angle_alpha   90.00
_cell.angle_beta   90.00
_cell.angle_gamma   90.00
#
_symmetry.space_group_name_H-M   'P 1'
#
loop_
_entity.id
_entity.type
_entity.pdbx_description
1 polymer ?
#
loop_
_entity_poly.entity_id
_entity_poly.type
_entity_poly.pdbx_seq_one_letter_code
_entity_poly.pdbx_strand_id
1 'polypeptide(L)'
;MTNKLQPYQYNFIRKQANILLQAHLSVNDKNTVKTLEAIVLEKINEQFGENHEELQPLLEGFLEAATSKPRLEHFLEGLKEAVVPFTPPSKQQLTKLFKKTKKLKIPEWDELDLRDYTFYSWNDSGKQQKFIVALIDGQFIGVQGSISPAIQKGICPICHETSEVALFMSKVKESGDGMYTKRGNYICYDSEKCNHNIERKEELEAFVQNVKYTK
;
A
#
# COMPACT_ATOMS: atom_id res chain seq x y z
N MET A 1 -18.08 -18.92 -5.14
CA MET A 1 -17.55 -17.91 -4.21
C MET A 1 -16.50 -17.14 -4.99
N THR A 2 -16.55 -15.82 -5.04
CA THR A 2 -15.60 -15.04 -5.84
C THR A 2 -14.32 -14.91 -5.02
N ASN A 3 -13.24 -15.58 -5.44
CA ASN A 3 -11.92 -15.44 -4.84
C ASN A 3 -11.50 -13.97 -4.98
N LYS A 4 -11.26 -13.29 -3.86
CA LYS A 4 -11.14 -11.82 -3.81
C LYS A 4 -9.80 -11.39 -3.25
N LEU A 5 -9.03 -10.66 -4.06
CA LEU A 5 -7.70 -10.19 -3.72
C LEU A 5 -7.75 -8.74 -3.20
N GLN A 6 -6.93 -8.40 -2.20
CA GLN A 6 -6.76 -7.01 -1.77
C GLN A 6 -5.65 -6.30 -2.57
N PRO A 7 -5.68 -4.96 -2.70
CA PRO A 7 -4.67 -4.21 -3.47
C PRO A 7 -3.22 -4.50 -3.05
N TYR A 8 -2.91 -4.54 -1.76
CA TYR A 8 -1.56 -4.88 -1.28
C TYR A 8 -1.14 -6.31 -1.63
N GLN A 9 -2.08 -7.25 -1.65
CA GLN A 9 -1.81 -8.65 -2.03
C GLN A 9 -1.51 -8.78 -3.52
N TYR A 10 -2.22 -8.00 -4.36
CA TYR A 10 -1.90 -7.87 -5.78
C TYR A 10 -0.49 -7.31 -5.99
N ASN A 11 -0.11 -6.26 -5.25
CA ASN A 11 1.24 -5.69 -5.35
C ASN A 11 2.32 -6.72 -4.98
N PHE A 12 2.08 -7.49 -3.93
CA PHE A 12 2.97 -8.58 -3.51
C PHE A 12 3.15 -9.61 -4.63
N ILE A 13 2.05 -10.14 -5.19
CA ILE A 13 2.10 -11.12 -6.30
C ILE A 13 2.83 -10.51 -7.50
N ARG A 14 2.50 -9.27 -7.88
CA ARG A 14 3.16 -8.54 -8.96
C ARG A 14 4.67 -8.45 -8.74
N LYS A 15 5.11 -8.14 -7.53
CA LYS A 15 6.54 -8.06 -7.21
C LYS A 15 7.22 -9.41 -7.34
N GLN A 16 6.62 -10.46 -6.78
CA GLN A 16 7.16 -11.82 -6.89
C GLN A 16 7.26 -12.28 -8.35
N ALA A 17 6.24 -11.99 -9.16
CA ALA A 17 6.24 -12.32 -10.59
C ALA A 17 7.35 -11.58 -11.36
N ASN A 18 7.58 -10.30 -11.04
CA ASN A 18 8.66 -9.54 -11.64
C ASN A 18 10.05 -10.06 -11.21
N ILE A 19 10.21 -10.52 -9.97
CA ILE A 19 11.46 -11.16 -9.51
C ILE A 19 11.75 -12.41 -10.35
N LEU A 20 10.74 -13.26 -10.59
CA LEU A 20 10.89 -14.44 -11.45
C LEU A 20 11.20 -14.06 -12.90
N LEU A 21 10.52 -13.04 -13.45
CA LEU A 21 10.82 -12.55 -14.79
C LEU A 21 12.28 -12.10 -14.91
N GLN A 22 12.78 -11.32 -13.95
CA GLN A 22 14.18 -10.91 -13.98
C GLN A 22 15.13 -12.10 -13.89
N ALA A 23 14.81 -13.11 -13.08
CA ALA A 23 15.63 -14.32 -13.01
C ALA A 23 15.64 -15.10 -14.33
N HIS A 24 14.48 -15.30 -14.97
CA HIS A 24 14.41 -15.94 -16.29
C HIS A 24 15.20 -15.20 -17.37
N LEU A 25 15.27 -13.87 -17.29
CA LEU A 25 15.96 -13.04 -18.27
C LEU A 25 17.47 -12.92 -18.01
N SER A 26 17.92 -13.01 -16.77
CA SER A 26 19.31 -12.68 -16.38
C SER A 26 20.12 -13.86 -15.83
N VAL A 27 19.49 -14.97 -15.45
CA VAL A 27 20.15 -16.13 -14.84
C VAL A 27 20.22 -17.30 -15.83
N ASN A 28 21.44 -17.73 -16.14
CA ASN A 28 21.68 -18.84 -17.08
C ASN A 28 21.49 -20.24 -16.44
N ASP A 29 21.73 -20.37 -15.13
CA ASP A 29 21.62 -21.65 -14.44
C ASP A 29 20.16 -22.02 -14.13
N LYS A 30 19.69 -23.10 -14.77
CA LYS A 30 18.30 -23.57 -14.63
C LYS A 30 17.97 -24.03 -13.21
N ASN A 31 18.94 -24.54 -12.45
CA ASN A 31 18.69 -24.99 -11.08
C ASN A 31 18.48 -23.79 -10.14
N THR A 32 19.23 -22.71 -10.33
CA THR A 32 19.04 -21.43 -9.62
C THR A 32 17.65 -20.86 -9.90
N VAL A 33 17.20 -20.84 -11.16
CA VAL A 33 15.85 -20.38 -11.52
C VAL A 33 14.78 -21.22 -10.82
N LYS A 34 14.86 -22.56 -10.91
CA LYS A 34 13.92 -23.46 -10.22
C LYS A 34 13.89 -23.26 -8.70
N THR A 35 15.06 -23.01 -8.10
CA THR A 35 15.16 -22.73 -6.66
C THR A 35 14.42 -21.42 -6.33
N LEU A 36 14.55 -20.39 -7.17
CA LEU A 36 13.84 -19.13 -6.97
C LEU A 36 12.33 -19.28 -7.17
N GLU A 37 11.88 -20.06 -8.16
CA GLU A 37 10.47 -20.42 -8.34
C GLU A 37 9.90 -21.03 -7.05
N ALA A 38 10.59 -22.01 -6.47
CA ALA A 38 10.18 -22.64 -5.21
C ALA A 38 10.11 -21.64 -4.05
N ILE A 39 11.11 -20.77 -3.89
CA ILE A 39 11.12 -19.72 -2.85
C ILE A 39 9.96 -18.74 -3.03
N VAL A 40 9.65 -18.35 -4.27
CA VAL A 40 8.55 -17.44 -4.55
C VAL A 40 7.21 -18.09 -4.21
N LEU A 41 7.00 -19.35 -4.58
CA LEU A 41 5.79 -20.08 -4.23
C LEU A 41 5.64 -20.23 -2.72
N GLU A 42 6.73 -20.52 -2.00
CA GLU A 42 6.74 -20.57 -0.54
C GLU A 42 6.30 -19.23 0.07
N LYS A 43 6.88 -18.11 -0.37
CA LYS A 43 6.49 -16.77 0.09
C LYS A 43 5.02 -16.44 -0.18
N ILE A 44 4.51 -16.86 -1.34
CA ILE A 44 3.09 -16.72 -1.66
C ILE A 44 2.26 -17.51 -0.66
N ASN A 45 2.58 -18.78 -0.43
CA ASN A 45 1.86 -19.62 0.52
C ASN A 45 1.87 -19.03 1.94
N GLU A 46 3.03 -18.54 2.40
CA GLU A 46 3.17 -17.88 3.71
C GLU A 46 2.30 -16.62 3.83
N GLN A 47 2.31 -15.76 2.81
CA GLN A 47 1.58 -14.50 2.81
C GLN A 47 0.06 -14.71 2.87
N PHE A 48 -0.43 -15.82 2.32
CA PHE A 48 -1.87 -16.09 2.23
C PHE A 48 -2.39 -17.09 3.26
N GLY A 49 -1.51 -17.87 3.90
CA GLY A 49 -1.86 -18.78 4.99
C GLY A 49 -2.99 -19.74 4.61
N GLU A 50 -4.01 -19.82 5.48
CA GLU A 50 -5.19 -20.70 5.28
C GLU A 50 -6.00 -20.33 4.02
N ASN A 51 -5.89 -19.09 3.51
CA ASN A 51 -6.62 -18.65 2.31
C ASN A 51 -5.91 -19.02 0.99
N HIS A 52 -4.79 -19.72 1.04
CA HIS A 52 -4.04 -20.11 -0.16
C HIS A 52 -4.88 -20.96 -1.13
N GLU A 53 -5.73 -21.87 -0.64
CA GLU A 53 -6.58 -22.72 -1.50
C GLU A 53 -7.57 -21.89 -2.33
N GLU A 54 -8.09 -20.80 -1.76
CA GLU A 54 -8.97 -19.88 -2.48
C GLU A 54 -8.23 -19.09 -3.57
N LEU A 55 -6.91 -18.90 -3.43
CA LEU A 55 -6.11 -18.15 -4.38
C LEU A 55 -5.48 -19.02 -5.47
N GLN A 56 -5.42 -20.34 -5.29
CA GLN A 56 -4.86 -21.24 -6.30
C GLN A 56 -5.43 -21.02 -7.71
N PRO A 57 -6.75 -20.86 -7.91
CA PRO A 57 -7.30 -20.58 -9.24
C PRO A 57 -6.82 -19.24 -9.83
N LEU A 58 -6.54 -18.24 -8.99
CA LEU A 58 -6.01 -16.94 -9.44
C LEU A 58 -4.52 -16.98 -9.78
N LEU A 59 -3.81 -17.97 -9.25
CA LEU A 59 -2.38 -18.17 -9.47
C LEU A 59 -2.08 -19.26 -10.52
N GLU A 60 -3.12 -19.79 -11.17
CA GLU A 60 -2.96 -20.71 -12.29
C GLU A 60 -2.14 -20.04 -13.41
N GLY A 61 -1.11 -20.73 -13.91
CA GLY A 61 -0.22 -20.19 -14.93
C GLY A 61 0.77 -19.13 -14.43
N PHE A 62 0.84 -18.82 -13.13
CA PHE A 62 1.75 -17.80 -12.57
C PHE A 62 3.22 -18.00 -12.99
N LEU A 63 3.75 -19.21 -12.86
CA LEU A 63 5.14 -19.50 -13.23
C LEU A 63 5.37 -19.35 -14.75
N GLU A 64 4.41 -19.82 -15.56
CA GLU A 64 4.50 -19.68 -17.02
C GLU A 64 4.44 -18.20 -17.44
N ALA A 65 3.58 -17.41 -16.79
CA ALA A 65 3.44 -15.99 -17.05
C ALA A 65 4.76 -15.24 -16.81
N ALA A 66 5.49 -15.60 -15.76
CA ALA A 66 6.75 -14.97 -15.40
C ALA A 66 7.91 -15.23 -16.38
N THR A 67 7.74 -16.05 -17.42
CA THR A 67 8.81 -16.36 -18.39
C THR A 67 9.09 -15.25 -19.40
N SER A 68 8.15 -14.32 -19.60
CA SER A 68 8.33 -13.19 -20.52
C SER A 68 7.46 -12.00 -20.14
N LYS A 69 7.91 -10.79 -20.50
CA LYS A 69 7.18 -9.57 -20.19
C LYS A 69 5.73 -9.55 -20.73
N PRO A 70 5.44 -9.90 -21.99
CA PRO A 70 4.06 -9.86 -22.50
C PRO A 70 3.12 -10.84 -21.79
N ARG A 71 3.61 -12.04 -21.46
CA ARG A 71 2.82 -13.03 -20.71
C ARG A 71 2.54 -12.55 -19.29
N LEU A 72 3.54 -11.96 -18.64
CA LEU A 72 3.39 -11.43 -17.30
C LEU A 72 2.38 -10.27 -17.27
N GLU A 73 2.46 -9.34 -18.21
CA GLU A 73 1.52 -8.22 -18.31
C GLU A 73 0.07 -8.74 -18.48
N HIS A 74 -0.15 -9.70 -19.38
CA HIS A 74 -1.47 -10.31 -19.58
C HIS A 74 -2.00 -11.01 -18.32
N PHE A 75 -1.14 -11.76 -17.63
CA PHE A 75 -1.51 -12.41 -16.37
C PHE A 75 -1.89 -11.39 -15.29
N LEU A 76 -1.12 -10.31 -15.14
CA LEU A 76 -1.37 -9.28 -14.14
C LEU A 76 -2.65 -8.48 -14.44
N GLU A 77 -2.96 -8.23 -15.71
CA GLU A 77 -4.24 -7.63 -16.12
C GLU A 77 -5.41 -8.51 -15.70
N GLY A 78 -5.36 -9.83 -15.98
CA GLY A 78 -6.38 -10.77 -15.54
C GLY A 78 -6.51 -10.85 -14.01
N LEU A 79 -5.38 -10.88 -13.31
CA LEU A 79 -5.35 -10.90 -11.85
C LEU A 79 -5.95 -9.62 -11.24
N LYS A 80 -5.78 -8.48 -11.90
CA LYS A 80 -6.30 -7.18 -11.45
C LYS A 80 -7.83 -7.16 -11.38
N GLU A 81 -8.52 -7.91 -12.23
CA GLU A 81 -9.98 -8.04 -12.21
C GLU A 81 -10.52 -8.76 -10.97
N ALA A 82 -9.68 -9.57 -10.30
CA ALA A 82 -10.03 -10.22 -9.04
C ALA A 82 -9.77 -9.31 -7.81
N VAL A 83 -9.21 -8.12 -8.00
CA VAL A 83 -8.91 -7.19 -6.91
C VAL A 83 -10.17 -6.47 -6.46
N VAL A 84 -10.46 -6.57 -5.16
CA VAL A 84 -11.49 -5.78 -4.50
C VAL A 84 -11.00 -4.34 -4.39
N PRO A 85 -11.69 -3.37 -5.01
CA PRO A 85 -11.29 -1.98 -4.92
C PRO A 85 -11.36 -1.47 -3.47
N PHE A 86 -10.48 -0.53 -3.13
CA PHE A 86 -10.58 0.24 -1.89
C PHE A 86 -11.98 0.82 -1.74
N THR A 87 -12.60 0.66 -0.58
CA THR A 87 -13.87 1.31 -0.29
C THR A 87 -13.60 2.72 0.22
N PRO A 88 -13.89 3.78 -0.56
CA PRO A 88 -13.56 5.12 -0.14
C PRO A 88 -14.55 5.62 0.92
N PRO A 89 -14.10 6.45 1.88
CA PRO A 89 -15.01 7.13 2.80
C PRO A 89 -15.91 8.11 2.06
N SER A 90 -17.18 8.19 2.47
CA SER A 90 -18.08 9.25 2.02
C SER A 90 -17.56 10.65 2.39
N LYS A 91 -18.04 11.68 1.70
CA LYS A 91 -17.75 13.09 2.01
C LYS A 91 -18.04 13.44 3.48
N GLN A 92 -19.13 12.90 4.03
CA GLN A 92 -19.50 13.11 5.43
C GLN A 92 -18.50 12.42 6.39
N GLN A 93 -18.09 11.19 6.08
CA GLN A 93 -17.07 10.47 6.85
C GLN A 93 -15.73 11.22 6.79
N LEU A 94 -15.26 11.65 5.63
CA LEU A 94 -14.04 12.46 5.50
C LEU A 94 -14.09 13.75 6.33
N THR A 95 -15.21 14.48 6.26
CA THR A 95 -15.42 15.69 7.06
C THR A 95 -15.39 15.37 8.56
N LYS A 96 -15.91 14.20 8.96
CA LYS A 96 -15.88 13.71 10.35
C LYS A 96 -14.46 13.30 10.79
N LEU A 97 -13.65 12.72 9.92
CA LEU A 97 -12.25 12.37 10.20
C LEU A 97 -11.40 13.63 10.40
N PHE A 98 -11.64 14.67 9.59
CA PHE A 98 -10.85 15.90 9.57
C PHE A 98 -11.64 17.16 9.99
N LYS A 99 -12.47 17.05 11.05
CA LYS A 99 -13.38 18.14 11.51
C LYS A 99 -12.72 19.49 11.75
N LYS A 100 -11.43 19.50 12.09
CA LYS A 100 -10.67 20.73 12.38
C LYS A 100 -10.10 21.40 11.13
N THR A 101 -10.26 20.79 9.96
CA THR A 101 -9.66 21.23 8.71
C THR A 101 -10.68 21.99 7.88
N LYS A 102 -10.50 23.31 7.82
CA LYS A 102 -11.33 24.17 6.97
C LYS A 102 -11.02 23.91 5.49
N LYS A 103 -12.06 23.88 4.65
CA LYS A 103 -11.96 23.66 3.20
C LYS A 103 -11.16 22.40 2.85
N LEU A 104 -11.49 21.28 3.50
CA LEU A 104 -10.91 19.97 3.19
C LEU A 104 -11.16 19.65 1.70
N LYS A 105 -10.08 19.38 0.95
CA LYS A 105 -10.21 18.83 -0.41
C LYS A 105 -10.81 17.43 -0.32
N ILE A 106 -11.91 17.22 -1.00
CA ILE A 106 -12.54 15.90 -1.14
C ILE A 106 -12.05 15.31 -2.45
N PRO A 107 -11.48 14.10 -2.47
CA PRO A 107 -11.08 13.42 -3.69
C PRO A 107 -12.27 13.07 -4.57
N GLU A 108 -12.05 13.05 -5.88
CA GLU A 108 -13.00 12.54 -6.86
C GLU A 108 -12.73 11.05 -7.05
N TRP A 109 -13.48 10.23 -6.30
CA TRP A 109 -13.23 8.78 -6.24
C TRP A 109 -13.47 8.07 -7.58
N ASP A 110 -14.40 8.58 -8.37
CA ASP A 110 -14.82 7.98 -9.65
C ASP A 110 -13.75 8.12 -10.75
N GLU A 111 -12.75 8.99 -10.57
CA GLU A 111 -11.63 9.17 -11.50
C GLU A 111 -10.44 8.24 -11.21
N LEU A 112 -10.50 7.46 -10.12
CA LEU A 112 -9.38 6.64 -9.64
C LEU A 112 -9.66 5.15 -9.83
N ASP A 113 -8.65 4.38 -10.25
CA ASP A 113 -8.70 2.94 -10.13
C ASP A 113 -8.44 2.53 -8.67
N LEU A 114 -9.51 2.42 -7.89
CA LEU A 114 -9.44 2.09 -6.47
C LEU A 114 -8.86 0.69 -6.18
N ARG A 115 -8.66 -0.15 -7.21
CA ARG A 115 -7.94 -1.43 -7.08
C ARG A 115 -6.44 -1.24 -6.84
N ASP A 116 -5.90 -0.05 -7.03
CA ASP A 116 -4.50 0.29 -6.73
C ASP A 116 -4.26 0.77 -5.30
N TYR A 117 -5.32 0.98 -4.51
CA TYR A 117 -5.20 1.67 -3.22
C TYR A 117 -5.42 0.73 -2.05
N THR A 118 -4.43 0.59 -1.17
CA THR A 118 -4.63 0.00 0.17
C THR A 118 -5.06 1.06 1.17
N PHE A 119 -4.65 2.31 0.93
CA PHE A 119 -5.04 3.48 1.70
C PHE A 119 -5.12 4.68 0.76
N TYR A 120 -5.80 5.74 1.20
CA TYR A 120 -5.82 6.98 0.44
C TYR A 120 -5.02 8.06 1.15
N SER A 121 -4.20 8.80 0.41
CA SER A 121 -3.40 9.88 0.97
C SER A 121 -3.11 10.96 -0.06
N TRP A 122 -3.14 12.22 0.36
CA TRP A 122 -2.87 13.36 -0.51
C TRP A 122 -2.13 14.47 0.23
N ASN A 123 -1.41 15.28 -0.54
CA ASN A 123 -0.75 16.48 -0.07
C ASN A 123 -1.63 17.71 -0.32
N ASP A 124 -1.71 18.60 0.66
CA ASP A 124 -2.14 19.99 0.48
C ASP A 124 -0.87 20.86 0.45
N SER A 125 -0.36 21.12 -0.76
CA SER A 125 0.88 21.86 -0.99
C SER A 125 0.80 23.29 -0.46
N GLY A 126 -0.37 23.91 -0.47
CA GLY A 126 -0.57 25.28 0.03
C GLY A 126 -0.38 25.40 1.54
N LYS A 127 -0.60 24.30 2.28
CA LYS A 127 -0.41 24.24 3.74
C LYS A 127 0.77 23.37 4.18
N GLN A 128 1.49 22.76 3.24
CA GLN A 128 2.49 21.72 3.52
C GLN A 128 1.93 20.64 4.47
N GLN A 129 0.70 20.21 4.20
CA GLN A 129 0.02 19.18 4.97
C GLN A 129 -0.14 17.91 4.15
N LYS A 130 -0.15 16.77 4.85
CA LYS A 130 -0.51 15.49 4.27
C LYS A 130 -1.63 14.86 5.08
N PHE A 131 -2.57 14.28 4.36
CA PHE A 131 -3.72 13.58 4.92
C PHE A 131 -3.62 12.12 4.52
N ILE A 132 -3.88 11.23 5.47
CA ILE A 132 -3.86 9.78 5.28
C ILE A 132 -5.18 9.24 5.81
N VAL A 133 -5.83 8.37 5.03
CA VAL A 133 -7.02 7.63 5.42
C VAL A 133 -6.76 6.15 5.19
N ALA A 134 -6.81 5.38 6.27
CA ALA A 134 -6.69 3.93 6.25
C ALA A 134 -7.94 3.30 6.86
N LEU A 135 -8.30 2.10 6.39
CA LEU A 135 -9.34 1.28 6.99
C LEU A 135 -8.67 0.24 7.90
N ILE A 136 -8.88 0.35 9.21
CA ILE A 136 -8.27 -0.53 10.23
C ILE A 136 -9.42 -1.10 11.05
N ASP A 137 -9.49 -2.43 11.17
CA ASP A 137 -10.57 -3.15 11.87
C ASP A 137 -11.99 -2.68 11.47
N GLY A 138 -12.19 -2.44 10.17
CA GLY A 138 -13.46 -1.97 9.62
C GLY A 138 -13.79 -0.50 9.91
N GLN A 139 -12.86 0.26 10.51
CA GLN A 139 -13.05 1.67 10.84
C GLN A 139 -12.08 2.56 10.06
N PHE A 140 -12.61 3.64 9.48
CA PHE A 140 -11.76 4.66 8.87
C PHE A 140 -10.99 5.42 9.94
N ILE A 141 -9.66 5.42 9.82
CA ILE A 141 -8.75 6.21 10.63
C ILE A 141 -8.15 7.29 9.73
N GLY A 142 -8.36 8.55 10.12
CA GLY A 142 -7.78 9.71 9.46
C GLY A 142 -6.60 10.26 10.26
N VAL A 143 -5.45 10.42 9.62
CA VAL A 143 -4.28 11.10 10.18
C VAL A 143 -3.98 12.33 9.34
N GLN A 144 -3.69 13.45 10.00
CA GLN A 144 -3.22 14.66 9.35
C GLN A 144 -1.96 15.16 10.04
N GLY A 145 -1.02 15.69 9.25
CA GLY A 145 0.24 16.20 9.75
C GLY A 145 0.92 17.14 8.76
N SER A 146 1.99 17.79 9.20
CA SER A 146 2.87 18.54 8.30
C SER A 146 3.74 17.57 7.51
N ILE A 147 3.98 17.86 6.23
CA ILE A 147 4.94 17.15 5.38
C ILE A 147 6.01 18.15 4.94
N SER A 148 7.28 17.79 5.13
CA SER A 148 8.40 18.63 4.71
C SER A 148 8.42 18.80 3.18
N PRO A 149 8.77 20.00 2.65
CA PRO A 149 9.05 20.16 1.23
C PRO A 149 10.40 19.54 0.81
N ALA A 150 11.27 19.22 1.77
CA ALA A 150 12.55 18.58 1.49
C ALA A 150 12.36 17.08 1.24
N ILE A 151 12.47 16.69 -0.03
CA ILE A 151 12.37 15.31 -0.50
C ILE A 151 13.78 14.73 -0.62
N GLN A 152 13.97 13.51 -0.13
CA GLN A 152 15.22 12.76 -0.22
C GLN A 152 14.96 11.29 -0.55
N LYS A 153 15.98 10.55 -0.98
CA LYS A 153 15.87 9.09 -1.09
C LYS A 153 15.93 8.45 0.30
N GLY A 154 15.09 7.44 0.53
CA GLY A 154 15.08 6.69 1.78
C GLY A 154 14.07 5.56 1.75
N ILE A 155 14.08 4.75 2.81
CA ILE A 155 13.12 3.63 2.97
C ILE A 155 11.87 4.17 3.65
N CYS A 156 10.71 3.96 3.03
CA CYS A 156 9.43 4.35 3.63
C CYS A 156 8.95 3.26 4.61
N PRO A 157 8.56 3.58 5.85
CA PRO A 157 8.06 2.62 6.82
C PRO A 157 6.64 2.10 6.51
N ILE A 158 5.94 2.66 5.53
CA ILE A 158 4.59 2.22 5.13
C ILE A 158 4.69 1.10 4.09
N CYS A 159 5.45 1.32 3.02
CA CYS A 159 5.59 0.35 1.94
C CYS A 159 6.91 -0.44 1.98
N HIS A 160 7.79 -0.15 2.93
CA HIS A 160 9.12 -0.77 3.08
C HIS A 160 10.02 -0.73 1.84
N GLU A 161 9.74 0.18 0.91
CA GLU A 161 10.50 0.35 -0.32
C GLU A 161 11.35 1.61 -0.29
N THR A 162 12.44 1.56 -1.05
CA THR A 162 13.25 2.75 -1.32
C THR A 162 12.49 3.69 -2.25
N SER A 163 12.24 4.91 -1.81
CA SER A 163 11.47 5.90 -2.55
C SER A 163 11.94 7.32 -2.27
N GLU A 164 11.28 8.28 -2.91
CA GLU A 164 11.36 9.69 -2.56
C GLU A 164 10.49 9.94 -1.34
N VAL A 165 11.14 10.17 -0.20
CA VAL A 165 10.52 10.32 1.10
C VAL A 165 10.67 11.75 1.62
N ALA A 166 9.69 12.19 2.39
CA ALA A 166 9.71 13.45 3.10
C ALA A 166 9.27 13.23 4.56
N LEU A 167 9.81 14.04 5.47
CA LEU A 167 9.47 13.94 6.88
C LEU A 167 8.01 14.35 7.11
N PHE A 168 7.19 13.39 7.51
CA PHE A 168 5.82 13.61 7.96
C PHE A 168 5.80 13.71 9.48
N MET A 169 5.12 14.71 10.04
CA MET A 169 4.93 14.88 11.48
C MET A 169 3.48 15.17 11.81
N SER A 170 2.90 14.38 12.70
CA SER A 170 1.57 14.56 13.28
C SER A 170 1.70 15.05 14.73
N LYS A 171 0.67 15.74 15.24
CA LYS A 171 0.54 15.96 16.68
C LYS A 171 -0.16 14.76 17.29
N VAL A 172 0.34 14.27 18.41
CA VAL A 172 -0.25 13.22 19.24
C VAL A 172 -0.46 13.81 20.64
N LYS A 173 -1.65 13.63 21.21
CA LYS A 173 -1.95 14.12 22.57
C LYS A 173 -1.25 13.22 23.58
N GLU A 174 -0.64 13.82 24.60
CA GLU A 174 -0.23 13.08 25.80
C GLU A 174 -1.31 13.19 26.89
N SER A 175 -1.30 12.25 27.83
CA SER A 175 -2.18 12.26 29.00
C SER A 175 -1.79 13.43 29.92
N GLY A 176 -2.47 14.57 29.74
CA GLY A 176 -2.28 15.80 30.50
C GLY A 176 -2.91 17.01 29.81
N ASP A 177 -3.16 18.10 30.54
CA ASP A 177 -3.78 19.30 29.99
C ASP A 177 -2.82 20.07 29.08
N GLY A 178 -3.11 20.06 27.78
CA GLY A 178 -2.53 20.98 26.78
C GLY A 178 -1.21 20.55 26.11
N MET A 179 -0.53 19.52 26.61
CA MET A 179 0.75 19.08 26.04
C MET A 179 0.55 18.12 24.86
N TYR A 180 1.33 18.31 23.79
CA TYR A 180 1.31 17.45 22.61
C TYR A 180 2.73 17.12 22.18
N THR A 181 2.93 15.87 21.78
CA THR A 181 4.19 15.39 21.21
C THR A 181 4.02 15.28 19.70
N LYS A 182 5.05 15.65 18.95
CA LYS A 182 5.06 15.42 17.50
C LYS A 182 5.63 14.03 17.23
N ARG A 183 4.88 13.18 16.53
CA ARG A 183 5.34 11.86 16.08
C ARG A 183 5.30 11.79 14.56
N GLY A 184 6.29 11.11 13.99
CA GLY A 184 6.47 11.13 12.55
C GLY A 184 7.66 10.32 12.09
N ASN A 185 7.76 10.18 10.78
CA ASN A 185 8.86 9.49 10.11
C ASN A 185 8.96 9.99 8.65
N TYR A 186 10.05 9.67 7.97
CA TYR A 186 10.17 9.86 6.54
C TYR A 186 9.27 8.84 5.82
N ILE A 187 8.28 9.32 5.08
CA ILE A 187 7.37 8.48 4.28
C ILE A 187 7.37 8.93 2.84
N CYS A 188 6.93 8.06 1.93
CA CYS A 188 6.79 8.41 0.51
C CYS A 188 6.04 9.74 0.34
N TYR A 189 6.66 10.67 -0.37
CA TYR A 189 6.04 11.95 -0.69
C TYR A 189 4.84 11.74 -1.62
N ASP A 190 5.06 10.92 -2.66
CA ASP A 190 4.05 10.41 -3.58
C ASP A 190 3.32 9.20 -2.96
N SER A 191 2.02 9.35 -2.73
CA SER A 191 1.17 8.33 -2.12
C SER A 191 0.65 7.29 -3.10
N GLU A 192 0.63 7.57 -4.40
CA GLU A 192 0.27 6.59 -5.43
C GLU A 192 1.39 5.56 -5.56
N LYS A 193 2.63 6.04 -5.68
CA LYS A 193 3.81 5.16 -5.65
C LYS A 193 3.89 4.32 -4.38
N CYS A 194 3.52 4.90 -3.22
CA CYS A 194 3.48 4.17 -1.96
C CYS A 194 2.41 3.06 -2.00
N ASN A 195 1.23 3.34 -2.54
CA ASN A 195 0.15 2.37 -2.72
C ASN A 195 0.49 1.27 -3.73
N HIS A 196 1.32 1.55 -4.74
CA HIS A 196 1.83 0.51 -5.64
C HIS A 196 2.91 -0.39 -5.01
N ASN A 197 3.62 0.12 -4.00
CA ASN A 197 4.72 -0.60 -3.38
C ASN A 197 4.32 -1.35 -2.11
N ILE A 198 3.19 -1.00 -1.48
CA ILE A 198 2.76 -1.65 -0.24
C ILE A 198 2.33 -3.11 -0.52
N GLU A 199 2.92 -4.04 0.21
CA GLU A 199 2.71 -5.49 0.06
C GLU A 199 1.99 -6.14 1.25
N ARG A 200 1.86 -5.38 2.34
CA ARG A 200 1.30 -5.80 3.62
C ARG A 200 0.63 -4.60 4.29
N LYS A 201 -0.46 -4.85 5.00
CA LYS A 201 -1.26 -3.77 5.62
C LYS A 201 -0.77 -3.43 7.03
N GLU A 202 -0.09 -4.38 7.67
CA GLU A 202 0.35 -4.33 9.06
C GLU A 202 1.27 -3.13 9.31
N GLU A 203 2.14 -2.82 8.34
CA GLU A 203 3.04 -1.66 8.33
C GLU A 203 2.30 -0.34 8.30
N LEU A 204 1.30 -0.22 7.42
CA LEU A 204 0.43 0.94 7.34
C LEU A 204 -0.33 1.11 8.65
N GLU A 205 -0.90 0.02 9.17
CA GLU A 205 -1.65 0.01 10.43
C GLU A 205 -0.76 0.46 11.60
N ALA A 206 0.44 -0.12 11.73
CA ALA A 206 1.41 0.24 12.75
C ALA A 206 1.87 1.70 12.64
N PHE A 207 2.15 2.17 11.41
CA PHE A 207 2.48 3.57 11.17
C PHE A 207 1.33 4.48 11.62
N VAL A 208 0.12 4.23 11.13
CA VAL A 208 -1.07 5.02 11.44
C VAL A 208 -1.33 5.04 12.94
N GLN A 209 -1.23 3.91 13.65
CA GLN A 209 -1.38 3.85 15.10
C GLN A 209 -0.33 4.70 15.84
N ASN A 210 0.92 4.70 15.36
CA ASN A 210 2.00 5.50 15.97
C ASN A 210 1.79 7.01 15.80
N VAL A 211 1.25 7.45 14.66
CA VAL A 211 1.06 8.87 14.33
C VAL A 211 -0.38 9.37 14.51
N LYS A 212 -1.30 8.51 14.95
CA LYS A 212 -2.70 8.91 15.17
C LYS A 212 -2.78 9.85 16.37
N TYR A 213 -3.52 10.95 16.19
CA TYR A 213 -3.92 11.78 17.31
C TYR A 213 -5.01 11.07 18.12
N THR A 214 -4.65 10.50 19.26
CA THR A 214 -5.60 9.99 20.26
C THR A 214 -6.13 11.17 21.08
N LYS A 215 -7.45 11.26 21.27
CA LYS A 215 -8.08 12.34 22.06
C LYS A 215 -8.19 11.96 23.52
#